data_AF-A0A2N6FWG2-F1
#
_entry.id   AF-A0A2N6FWG2-F1
#
_cell.length_a   1.000
_cell.length_b   1.000
_cell.length_c   1.000
_cell.angle_alpha   90.00
_cell.angle_beta   90.00
_cell.angle_gamma   90.00
#
_symmetry.space_group_name_H-M   'P 1'
#
loop_
_entity.id
_entity.type
_entity.pdbx_description
1 polymer ?
#
loop_
_entity_poly.entity_id
_entity_poly.type
_entity_poly.pdbx_seq_one_letter_code
_entity_poly.pdbx_strand_id
1 'polypeptide(L)' 'MKKVLISLLIMSNFLFAAVVNQCKETKLTETTSILSCPSGDYEATFELKSQKRNLKEAPVLKLLGKREPDIINNYNRK' A
#
# COMPACT_ATOMS: atom_id res chain seq x y z
N MET A 1 -24.22 34.55 -17.14
CA MET A 1 -22.94 34.26 -16.44
C MET A 1 -23.06 33.22 -15.31
N LYS A 2 -24.16 33.17 -14.54
CA LYS A 2 -24.31 32.21 -13.41
C LYS A 2 -24.22 30.71 -13.79
N LYS A 3 -24.61 30.33 -15.01
CA LYS A 3 -24.61 28.93 -15.48
C LYS A 3 -23.20 28.35 -15.72
N VAL A 4 -22.21 29.21 -15.99
CA VAL A 4 -20.81 28.79 -16.28
C VAL A 4 -20.05 28.48 -14.99
N LEU A 5 -20.38 29.19 -13.89
CA LEU A 5 -19.78 28.94 -12.58
C LEU A 5 -20.19 27.57 -12.02
N ILE A 6 -21.41 27.12 -12.29
CA ILE A 6 -21.91 25.83 -11.81
C ILE A 6 -21.20 24.67 -12.54
N SER A 7 -20.93 24.79 -13.85
CA SER A 7 -20.21 23.74 -14.57
C SER A 7 -18.76 23.60 -14.14
N LEU A 8 -18.11 24.70 -13.73
CA LEU A 8 -16.72 24.68 -13.27
C LEU A 8 -16.57 24.01 -11.89
N LEU A 9 -17.57 24.15 -11.00
CA LEU A 9 -17.59 23.54 -9.67
C LEU A 9 -17.79 22.01 -9.68
N ILE A 10 -18.43 21.47 -10.73
CA ILE A 10 -18.70 20.03 -10.82
C ILE A 10 -17.48 19.27 -11.34
N MET A 11 -16.65 19.88 -12.20
CA MET A 11 -15.45 19.24 -12.76
C MET A 11 -14.29 19.08 -11.76
N SER A 12 -14.24 19.86 -10.67
CA SER A 12 -13.12 19.81 -9.71
C SER A 12 -13.16 18.64 -8.73
N ASN A 13 -14.25 17.85 -8.68
CA ASN A 13 -14.42 16.78 -7.68
C ASN A 13 -13.82 15.42 -8.07
N PHE A 14 -13.23 15.28 -9.25
CA PHE A 14 -12.69 13.98 -9.72
C PHE A 14 -11.17 13.82 -9.53
N LEU A 15 -10.51 14.77 -8.87
CA LEU A 15 -9.09 14.68 -8.62
C LEU A 15 -8.86 13.93 -7.28
N PHE A 16 -8.20 12.77 -7.40
CA PHE A 16 -7.53 11.99 -6.35
C PHE A 16 -8.30 10.85 -5.67
N ALA A 17 -8.45 9.74 -6.41
CA ALA A 17 -8.33 8.41 -5.82
C ALA A 17 -6.99 7.81 -6.25
N ALA A 18 -5.87 8.30 -5.69
CA ALA A 18 -4.60 7.62 -5.86
C ALA A 18 -4.69 6.29 -5.08
N VAL A 19 -4.74 5.17 -5.80
CA VAL A 19 -4.65 3.84 -5.18
C VAL A 19 -3.24 3.74 -4.60
N VAL A 20 -3.11 4.05 -3.32
CA VAL A 20 -1.84 3.91 -2.65
C VAL A 20 -1.62 2.41 -2.51
N ASN A 21 -0.83 1.83 -3.43
CA ASN A 21 -0.32 0.47 -3.35
C ASN A 21 0.69 0.36 -2.19
N GLN A 22 0.26 0.74 -1.00
CA GLN A 22 1.06 0.68 0.21
C GLN A 22 1.04 -0.75 0.71
N CYS A 23 2.23 -1.31 0.88
CA CYS A 23 2.39 -2.54 1.64
C CYS A 23 1.90 -2.30 3.06
N LYS A 24 1.03 -3.18 3.56
CA LYS A 24 0.56 -3.12 4.94
C LYS A 24 1.57 -3.81 5.84
N GLU A 25 2.12 -3.09 6.81
CA GLU A 25 3.00 -3.68 7.82
C GLU A 25 2.19 -4.23 8.99
N THR A 26 2.50 -5.46 9.41
CA THR A 26 2.01 -6.07 10.65
C THR A 26 3.21 -6.38 11.54
N LYS A 27 3.35 -5.64 12.65
CA LYS A 27 4.43 -5.85 13.63
C LYS A 27 4.18 -7.15 14.40
N LEU A 28 5.11 -8.09 14.33
CA LEU A 28 5.09 -9.33 15.11
C LEU A 28 5.89 -9.18 16.40
N THR A 29 7.11 -8.63 16.28
CA THR A 29 8.02 -8.38 17.42
C THR A 29 8.75 -7.05 17.24
N GLU A 30 9.64 -6.71 18.17
CA GLU A 30 10.50 -5.53 18.04
C GLU A 30 11.41 -5.59 16.82
N THR A 31 11.78 -6.79 16.34
CA THR A 31 12.68 -6.98 15.18
C THR A 31 12.00 -7.56 13.96
N THR A 32 10.79 -8.11 14.06
CA THR A 32 10.13 -8.78 12.94
C THR A 32 8.78 -8.16 12.61
N SER A 33 8.52 -8.06 11.31
CA SER A 33 7.24 -7.60 10.76
C SER A 33 6.87 -8.41 9.52
N ILE A 34 5.58 -8.50 9.23
CA ILE A 34 5.08 -8.97 7.94
C ILE A 34 4.72 -7.76 7.09
N LEU A 35 5.23 -7.69 5.86
CA LEU A 35 4.89 -6.71 4.85
C LEU A 35 3.97 -7.37 3.83
N SER A 36 2.69 -7.02 3.87
CA SER A 36 1.68 -7.48 2.91
C SER A 36 1.59 -6.51 1.74
N CYS A 37 2.25 -6.86 0.63
CA CYS A 37 2.28 -6.06 -0.59
C CYS A 37 1.36 -6.67 -1.67
N PRO A 38 1.00 -5.89 -2.71
CA PRO A 38 0.30 -6.43 -3.89
C PRO A 38 1.08 -7.55 -4.59
N SER A 39 2.41 -7.55 -4.50
CA SER A 39 3.29 -8.58 -5.08
C SER A 39 3.38 -9.86 -4.24
N GLY A 40 2.97 -9.82 -2.97
CA GLY A 40 3.12 -10.93 -2.04
C GLY A 40 3.31 -10.49 -0.59
N ASP A 41 3.33 -11.46 0.31
CA ASP A 41 3.61 -11.28 1.72
C ASP A 41 5.09 -11.59 1.98
N TYR A 42 5.77 -10.68 2.68
CA TYR A 42 7.19 -10.78 3.03
C TYR A 42 7.37 -10.71 4.54
N GLU A 43 8.25 -11.51 5.09
CA GLU A 43 8.77 -11.37 6.44
C GLU A 43 9.98 -10.44 6.40
N ALA A 44 9.92 -9.35 7.14
CA ALA A 44 10.98 -8.37 7.31
C ALA A 44 11.62 -8.52 8.69
N THR A 45 12.93 -8.75 8.72
CA THR A 45 13.74 -8.80 9.93
C THR A 45 14.65 -7.57 10.00
N PHE A 46 14.50 -6.79 11.05
CA PHE A 46 15.24 -5.55 11.32
C PHE A 46 16.33 -5.81 12.35
N GLU A 47 17.52 -5.24 12.13
CA GLU A 47 18.56 -5.17 13.15
C GLU A 47 18.15 -4.20 14.28
N LEU A 48 18.55 -4.53 15.51
CA LEU A 48 18.39 -3.64 16.65
C LEU A 48 19.64 -2.80 16.85
N LYS A 49 19.45 -1.49 16.95
CA LYS A 49 20.46 -0.57 17.42
C LYS A 49 19.95 0.14 18.66
N SER A 50 20.62 -0.05 19.78
CA SER A 50 20.23 0.51 21.08
C SER A 50 18.76 0.23 21.44
N GLN A 51 18.35 -1.04 21.31
CA GLN A 51 17.00 -1.55 21.62
C GLN A 51 15.85 -1.00 20.75
N LYS A 52 16.17 -0.29 19.67
CA LYS A 52 15.18 0.17 18.67
C LYS A 52 15.55 -0.38 17.29
N ARG A 53 14.56 -0.51 16.42
CA ARG A 53 14.77 -0.89 15.01
C ARG A 53 15.74 0.08 14.35
N ASN A 54 16.78 -0.46 13.73
CA ASN A 54 17.68 0.34 12.92
C ASN A 54 17.02 0.65 11.58
N LEU A 55 16.34 1.79 11.48
CA LEU A 55 15.70 2.23 10.24
C LEU A 55 16.70 2.69 9.17
N LYS A 56 17.99 2.78 9.50
CA LYS A 56 19.05 3.15 8.53
C LYS A 56 19.54 1.94 7.73
N GLU A 57 19.42 0.74 8.28
CA GLU A 57 19.80 -0.50 7.61
C GLU A 57 18.58 -1.11 6.93
N ALA A 58 18.79 -1.65 5.73
CA ALA A 58 17.74 -2.35 5.02
C ALA A 58 17.38 -3.64 5.77
N PRO A 59 16.09 -3.91 6.02
CA PRO A 59 15.69 -5.16 6.64
C PRO A 59 15.95 -6.34 5.71
N VAL A 60 16.24 -7.49 6.31
CA VAL A 60 16.30 -8.75 5.57
C VAL A 60 14.88 -9.18 5.24
N LEU A 61 14.59 -9.37 3.95
CA LEU A 61 13.27 -9.75 3.45
C LEU A 61 13.26 -11.23 3.05
N LYS A 62 12.25 -11.97 3.52
CA LYS A 62 11.97 -13.35 3.13
C LYS A 62 10.56 -13.44 2.57
N LEU A 63 10.40 -13.97 1.35
CA LEU A 63 9.09 -14.17 0.76
C LEU A 63 8.34 -15.28 1.50
N LEU A 64 7.16 -14.95 2.04
CA LEU A 64 6.27 -15.92 2.69
C LEU A 64 5.28 -16.52 1.71
N GLY A 65 4.78 -15.71 0.77
CA GLY A 65 3.84 -16.16 -0.24
C GLY A 65 3.63 -15.11 -1.33
N LYS A 66 3.42 -15.55 -2.57
CA LYS A 66 3.02 -14.66 -3.67
C LYS A 66 1.51 -14.48 -3.60
N ARG A 67 1.05 -13.23 -3.70
CA ARG A 67 -0.37 -12.93 -3.84
C ARG A 67 -0.67 -12.93 -5.33
N GLU A 68 -1.61 -13.78 -5.76
CA GLU A 68 -2.09 -13.71 -7.14
C GLU A 68 -2.79 -12.35 -7.32
N PRO A 69 -2.54 -11.65 -8.45
CA PRO A 69 -3.23 -10.40 -8.71
C PRO A 69 -4.72 -10.69 -8.74
N ASP A 70 -5.47 -9.97 -7.90
CA ASP A 70 -6.93 -10.07 -7.87
C ASP A 70 -7.45 -9.41 -9.15
N ILE A 71 -7.53 -10.19 -10.24
CA ILE A 71 -8.16 -9.77 -11.49
C ILE A 71 -9.65 -9.74 -11.20
N ILE A 72 -10.10 -8.68 -10.51
CA ILE A 72 -11.53 -8.42 -10.34
C ILE A 72 -12.09 -8.25 -11.75
N ASN A 73 -12.75 -9.31 -12.20
CA ASN A 73 -13.35 -9.49 -13.50
C ASN A 73 -14.46 -8.44 -13.68
N ASN A 74 -14.10 -7.25 -14.18
CA ASN A 74 -15.03 -6.18 -14.54
C ASN A 74 -15.86 -6.50 -15.80
N TYR A 75 -15.90 -7.78 -16.23
CA TYR A 75 -16.53 -8.20 -17.48
C TYR A 75 -18.06 -8.31 -17.41
N ASN A 76 -18.66 -8.16 -16.23
CA ASN A 76 -20.12 -8.30 -16.03
C ASN A 76 -20.85 -6.99 -15.67
N ARG A 77 -20.30 -5.81 -16.00
CA ARG A 77 -21.11 -4.59 -16.14
C ARG A 77 -21.49 -4.42 -17.61
N LYS A 78 -22.51 -5.15 -18.05
CA LYS A 78 -23.21 -4.88 -19.30
C LYS A 78 -24.68 -4.60 -18.99
#